data_AF-B1V319-F1
#
_entry.id   AF-B1V319-F1
#
_cell.length_a   1.000
_cell.length_b   1.000
_cell.length_c   1.000
_cell.angle_alpha   90.00
_cell.angle_beta   90.00
_cell.angle_gamma   90.00
#
_symmetry.space_group_name_H-M   'P 1'
#
loop_
_entity.id
_entity.type
_entity.pdbx_description
1 polymer ?
#
loop_
_entity_poly.entity_id
_entity_poly.type
_entity_poly.pdbx_seq_one_letter_code
_entity_poly.pdbx_strand_id
1 'polypeptide(L)'
;MINLYRKKILNFLQWNDKNGYYTDERCALEQVTKLSFKESIKYFFGVINSDFYYNIVDNIFELSFDKTIEYAKSNGFYKETCNKLSKLLNNANDNYALLYTSLLK
;
A
#
# COMPACT_ATOMS: atom_id res chain seq x y z
N MET A 1 -5.81 7.64 14.32
CA MET A 1 -5.01 8.16 13.20
C MET A 1 -4.71 7.10 12.15
N ILE A 2 -4.09 5.96 12.53
CA ILE A 2 -3.82 4.82 11.61
C ILE A 2 -5.07 4.34 10.86
N ASN A 3 -6.23 4.21 11.54
CA ASN A 3 -7.48 3.80 10.88
C ASN A 3 -7.93 4.78 9.79
N LEU A 4 -7.71 6.09 9.97
CA LEU A 4 -8.04 7.10 8.97
C LEU A 4 -7.10 7.00 7.76
N TYR A 5 -5.81 6.79 7.99
CA TYR A 5 -4.84 6.60 6.91
C TYR A 5 -5.10 5.31 6.14
N ARG A 6 -5.35 4.20 6.84
CA ARG A 6 -5.75 2.93 6.23
C ARG A 6 -6.97 3.13 5.34
N LYS A 7 -8.02 3.81 5.83
CA LYS A 7 -9.23 4.09 5.04
C LYS A 7 -8.95 4.90 3.78
N LYS A 8 -8.09 5.92 3.85
CA LYS A 8 -7.68 6.70 2.67
C LYS A 8 -6.93 5.85 1.64
N ILE A 9 -6.02 5.00 2.09
CA ILE A 9 -5.28 4.08 1.21
C ILE A 9 -6.23 3.06 0.58
N LEU A 10 -7.12 2.46 1.35
CA LEU A 10 -8.10 1.51 0.82
C LEU A 10 -9.03 2.15 -0.21
N ASN A 11 -9.53 3.36 0.05
CA ASN A 11 -10.31 4.11 -0.94
C ASN A 11 -9.49 4.30 -2.22
N PHE A 12 -8.23 4.74 -2.12
CA PHE A 12 -7.36 4.88 -3.28
C PHE A 12 -7.20 3.56 -4.05
N LEU A 13 -6.95 2.45 -3.35
CA LEU A 13 -6.79 1.14 -3.97
C LEU A 13 -8.07 0.70 -4.70
N GLN A 14 -9.23 0.87 -4.09
CA GLN A 14 -10.54 0.57 -4.70
C GLN A 14 -10.78 1.37 -5.98
N TRP A 15 -10.43 2.67 -5.98
CA TRP A 15 -10.56 3.50 -7.18
C TRP A 15 -9.62 3.06 -8.33
N ASN A 16 -8.52 2.38 -8.00
CA ASN A 16 -7.56 1.85 -8.96
C ASN A 16 -7.73 0.34 -9.19
N ASP A 17 -8.81 -0.24 -8.66
CA ASP A 17 -9.08 -1.66 -8.71
C ASP A 17 -9.75 -2.06 -10.02
N LYS A 18 -8.95 -2.29 -11.06
CA LYS A 18 -9.48 -2.72 -12.36
C LYS A 18 -10.21 -4.07 -12.31
N ASN A 19 -9.97 -4.90 -11.29
CA ASN A 19 -10.42 -6.28 -11.23
C ASN A 19 -11.28 -6.62 -9.99
N GLY A 20 -11.51 -5.69 -9.06
CA GLY A 20 -12.33 -5.88 -7.86
C GLY A 20 -11.67 -6.67 -6.72
N TYR A 21 -10.33 -6.75 -6.67
CA TYR A 21 -9.58 -7.52 -5.67
C TYR A 21 -9.28 -6.80 -4.35
N TYR A 22 -9.37 -5.47 -4.27
CA TYR A 22 -9.03 -4.71 -3.07
C TYR A 22 -10.26 -4.62 -2.15
N THR A 23 -10.30 -5.54 -1.20
CA THR A 23 -11.50 -5.81 -0.40
C THR A 23 -11.88 -4.66 0.52
N ASP A 24 -13.09 -4.17 0.25
CA ASP A 24 -13.75 -3.03 0.87
C ASP A 24 -14.26 -3.35 2.27
N GLU A 25 -14.23 -2.35 3.13
CA GLU A 25 -14.90 -2.32 4.43
C GLU A 25 -16.43 -2.56 4.31
N ARG A 26 -16.97 -2.57 3.08
CA ARG A 26 -18.35 -2.93 2.71
C ARG A 26 -18.55 -4.38 2.27
N CYS A 27 -17.49 -5.17 2.15
CA CYS A 27 -17.60 -6.59 1.82
C CYS A 27 -18.05 -7.35 3.07
N ALA A 28 -19.37 -7.40 3.30
CA ALA A 28 -20.00 -8.20 4.34
C ALA A 28 -20.03 -9.71 4.00
N LEU A 29 -19.18 -10.15 3.06
CA LEU A 29 -18.95 -11.56 2.83
C LEU A 29 -18.11 -12.08 4.00
N GLU A 30 -18.77 -12.83 4.88
CA GLU A 30 -18.08 -13.65 5.88
C GLU A 30 -16.92 -14.39 5.19
N GLN A 31 -15.72 -14.34 5.79
CA GLN A 31 -14.45 -14.94 5.32
C GLN A 31 -13.49 -14.02 4.53
N VAL A 32 -13.87 -12.82 4.13
CA VAL A 32 -12.91 -11.89 3.50
C VAL A 32 -12.04 -11.20 4.56
N THR A 33 -10.75 -11.54 4.59
CA THR A 33 -9.81 -10.96 5.57
C THR A 33 -9.55 -9.48 5.23
N LYS A 34 -9.83 -8.59 6.19
CA LYS A 34 -9.56 -7.15 6.04
C LYS A 34 -8.06 -6.91 5.90
N LEU A 35 -7.67 -6.11 4.92
CA LEU A 35 -6.28 -5.71 4.75
C LEU A 35 -5.78 -4.93 5.97
N SER A 36 -4.67 -5.41 6.55
CA SER A 36 -3.95 -4.69 7.59
C SER A 36 -3.40 -3.37 7.04
N PHE A 37 -2.99 -2.46 7.92
CA PHE A 37 -2.36 -1.21 7.47
C PHE A 37 -1.06 -1.47 6.70
N LYS A 38 -0.26 -2.46 7.15
CA LYS A 38 0.97 -2.92 6.48
C LYS A 38 0.68 -3.45 5.08
N GLU A 39 -0.33 -4.30 4.95
CA GLU A 39 -0.77 -4.84 3.65
C GLU A 39 -1.33 -3.74 2.74
N SER A 40 -2.10 -2.80 3.28
CA SER A 40 -2.62 -1.65 2.52
C SER A 40 -1.48 -0.83 1.89
N ILE A 41 -0.38 -0.62 2.61
CA ILE A 41 0.81 0.07 2.08
C ILE A 41 1.53 -0.79 1.05
N LYS A 42 1.65 -2.09 1.27
CA LYS A 42 2.23 -3.02 0.27
C LYS A 42 1.53 -2.88 -1.07
N TYR A 43 0.19 -2.95 -1.07
CA TYR A 43 -0.58 -2.81 -2.31
C TYR A 43 -0.50 -1.43 -2.92
N PHE A 44 -0.39 -0.38 -2.09
CA PHE A 44 -0.15 0.96 -2.61
C PHE A 44 1.15 1.02 -3.43
N PHE A 45 2.23 0.40 -2.94
CA PHE A 45 3.48 0.28 -3.70
C PHE A 45 3.30 -0.47 -5.01
N GLY A 46 2.53 -1.57 -4.99
CA GLY A 46 2.17 -2.33 -6.19
C GLY A 46 1.42 -1.53 -7.22
N VAL A 47 0.34 -0.86 -6.82
CA VAL A 47 -0.51 -0.08 -7.73
C VAL A 47 0.27 1.08 -8.36
N ILE A 48 1.03 1.82 -7.54
CA ILE A 48 1.80 2.98 -8.02
C ILE A 48 2.92 2.59 -8.98
N ASN A 49 3.51 1.40 -8.82
CA ASN A 49 4.63 0.92 -9.61
C ASN A 49 4.31 -0.41 -10.30
N SER A 50 3.07 -0.53 -10.81
CA SER A 50 2.52 -1.79 -11.29
C SER A 50 3.35 -2.42 -12.41
N ASP A 51 3.78 -1.61 -13.38
CA ASP A 51 4.65 -2.07 -14.48
C ASP A 51 5.93 -2.75 -13.97
N PHE A 52 6.51 -2.26 -12.87
CA PHE A 52 7.71 -2.85 -12.28
C PHE A 52 7.38 -4.15 -11.53
N TYR A 53 6.35 -4.16 -10.68
CA TYR A 53 6.03 -5.33 -9.86
C TYR A 53 5.50 -6.50 -10.68
N TYR A 54 4.74 -6.25 -11.75
CA TYR A 54 4.28 -7.30 -12.66
C TYR A 54 5.43 -7.97 -13.45
N ASN A 55 6.59 -7.31 -13.55
CA ASN A 55 7.79 -7.93 -14.12
C ASN A 55 8.55 -8.81 -13.11
N ILE A 56 8.16 -8.82 -11.83
CA ILE A 56 8.79 -9.63 -10.77
C ILE A 56 7.89 -10.81 -10.38
N VAL A 57 6.61 -10.55 -10.18
CA VAL A 57 5.60 -11.55 -9.79
C VAL A 57 4.31 -11.30 -10.57
N ASP A 58 3.57 -12.37 -10.85
CA ASP A 58 2.25 -12.25 -11.48
C ASP A 58 1.29 -11.46 -10.58
N ASN A 59 1.43 -11.62 -9.26
CA ASN A 59 0.65 -10.86 -8.29
C ASN A 59 1.46 -10.41 -7.07
N ILE A 60 1.29 -9.15 -6.68
CA ILE A 60 1.92 -8.58 -5.48
C ILE A 60 1.50 -9.29 -4.16
N PHE A 61 0.43 -10.10 -4.16
CA PHE A 61 0.10 -10.98 -3.02
C PHE A 61 1.24 -11.95 -2.70
N GLU A 62 2.03 -12.34 -3.69
CA GLU A 62 3.17 -13.26 -3.54
C GLU A 62 4.37 -12.61 -2.85
N LEU A 63 4.45 -11.27 -2.86
CA LEU A 63 5.51 -10.55 -2.18
C LEU A 63 5.16 -10.29 -0.73
N SER A 64 6.15 -10.50 0.14
CA SER A 64 6.12 -9.96 1.49
C SER A 64 6.25 -8.44 1.44
N PHE A 65 5.76 -7.77 2.48
CA PHE A 65 5.98 -6.33 2.64
C PHE A 65 7.47 -5.98 2.57
N ASP A 66 8.32 -6.74 3.26
CA ASP A 66 9.75 -6.44 3.33
C ASP A 66 10.41 -6.57 1.96
N LYS A 67 10.05 -7.59 1.18
CA LYS A 67 10.52 -7.75 -0.22
C LYS A 67 10.03 -6.63 -1.12
N THR A 68 8.77 -6.22 -0.96
CA THR A 68 8.21 -5.07 -1.69
C THR A 68 9.05 -3.80 -1.41
N ILE A 69 9.35 -3.54 -0.14
CA ILE A 69 10.15 -2.37 0.24
C ILE A 69 11.61 -2.49 -0.23
N GLU A 70 12.20 -3.68 -0.15
CA GLU A 70 13.55 -3.96 -0.67
C GLU A 70 13.64 -3.64 -2.15
N TYR A 71 12.72 -4.17 -2.96
CA TYR A 71 12.71 -3.90 -4.40
C TYR A 71 12.50 -2.42 -4.72
N ALA A 72 11.61 -1.74 -4.00
CA ALA A 72 11.40 -0.31 -4.19
C ALA A 72 12.65 0.52 -3.93
N LYS A 73 13.44 0.15 -2.92
CA LYS A 73 14.70 0.84 -2.59
C LYS A 73 15.75 0.56 -3.65
N SER A 74 15.95 -0.71 -4.00
CA SER A 74 16.94 -1.14 -4.99
C SER A 74 16.71 -0.53 -6.38
N ASN A 75 15.48 -0.17 -6.70
CA ASN A 75 15.09 0.40 -7.99
C ASN A 75 14.77 1.92 -7.94
N GLY A 76 15.12 2.59 -6.83
CA GLY A 76 15.09 4.06 -6.75
C GLY A 76 13.71 4.73 -6.59
N PHE A 77 12.61 4.00 -6.66
CA PHE A 77 11.25 4.58 -6.59
C PHE A 77 10.64 4.60 -5.19
N TYR A 78 11.33 4.05 -4.18
CA TYR A 78 10.83 4.05 -2.79
C TYR A 78 10.49 5.46 -2.28
N LYS A 79 11.42 6.42 -2.45
CA LYS A 79 11.23 7.79 -1.96
C LYS A 79 10.05 8.47 -2.66
N GLU A 80 9.96 8.32 -3.98
CA GLU A 80 8.86 8.89 -4.76
C GLU A 80 7.50 8.29 -4.37
N THR A 81 7.45 6.98 -4.17
CA THR A 81 6.23 6.28 -3.73
C THR A 81 5.80 6.75 -2.35
N CYS A 82 6.74 6.90 -1.41
CA CYS A 82 6.48 7.49 -0.11
C CYS A 82 5.93 8.92 -0.22
N ASN A 83 6.51 9.78 -1.06
CA ASN A 83 6.01 11.14 -1.29
C ASN A 83 4.56 11.14 -1.81
N LYS A 84 4.24 10.25 -2.76
CA LYS A 84 2.86 10.06 -3.26
C LYS A 84 1.91 9.60 -2.14
N LEU A 85 2.36 8.70 -1.27
CA LEU A 85 1.59 8.25 -0.11
C LEU A 85 1.30 9.41 0.85
N SER A 86 2.28 10.25 1.20
CA SER A 86 2.04 11.40 2.09
C SER A 86 1.06 12.41 1.51
N LYS A 87 1.14 12.66 0.19
CA LYS A 87 0.15 13.47 -0.52
C LYS A 87 -1.25 12.87 -0.41
N LEU A 88 -1.42 11.58 -0.65
CA LEU A 88 -2.72 10.89 -0.48
C LEU A 88 -3.27 11.04 0.95
N LEU A 89 -2.39 10.98 1.95
CA LEU A 89 -2.80 11.09 3.34
C LEU A 89 -3.13 12.53 3.77
N ASN A 90 -2.89 13.53 2.91
CA ASN A 90 -2.88 14.97 3.26
C ASN A 90 -2.01 15.24 4.49
N ASN A 91 -0.90 14.50 4.62
CA ASN A 91 0.04 14.68 5.70
C ASN A 91 1.25 15.43 5.14
N ALA A 92 1.34 16.72 5.47
CA ALA A 92 2.43 17.59 5.02
C ALA A 92 3.76 17.29 5.73
N ASN A 93 3.78 16.38 6.72
CA ASN A 93 5.02 15.97 7.36
C ASN A 93 5.75 14.98 6.45
N ASP A 94 6.91 15.39 5.94
CA ASP A 94 7.94 14.57 5.29
C ASP A 94 8.53 13.48 6.21
N ASN A 95 7.94 13.24 7.39
CA ASN A 95 8.33 12.17 8.29
C ASN A 95 7.65 10.85 7.90
N TYR A 96 7.95 10.38 6.69
CA TYR A 96 7.69 8.99 6.25
C TYR A 96 8.20 7.98 7.29
N ALA A 97 9.26 8.35 8.01
CA ALA A 97 9.84 7.62 9.12
C ALA A 97 8.86 7.36 10.26
N LEU A 98 7.99 8.31 10.63
CA LEU A 98 6.98 8.14 11.69
C LEU A 98 5.86 7.19 11.26
N LEU A 99 5.46 7.23 9.98
CA LEU A 99 4.50 6.28 9.42
C LEU A 99 5.08 4.86 9.43
N TYR A 100 6.36 4.71 9.06
CA TYR A 100 7.08 3.42 9.10
C TYR A 100 7.37 2.90 10.51
N THR A 101 7.78 3.76 11.45
CA THR A 101 7.99 3.33 12.85
C THR A 101 6.68 2.96 13.53
N SER A 102 5.55 3.55 13.12
CA SER A 102 4.22 3.10 13.59
C SER A 102 3.77 1.76 13.02
N LEU A 103 4.42 1.28 11.94
CA LEU A 103 4.17 -0.03 11.31
C LEU A 103 5.06 -1.15 11.86
N LEU A 104 6.14 -0.80 12.55
CA LEU A 104 7.14 -1.73 13.11
C LEU A 104 6.99 -1.92 14.64
N LYS A 105 5.93 -1.37 15.25
CA LYS A 105 5.57 -1.56 16.65
C LYS A 105 4.32 -2.39 16.78
#